data_AF-U6CTS9-F1
#
_entry.id   AF-U6CTS9-F1
#
_cell.length_a   1.000
_cell.length_b   1.000
_cell.length_c   1.000
_cell.angle_alpha   90.00
_cell.angle_beta   90.00
_cell.angle_gamma   90.00
#
_symmetry.space_group_name_H-M   'P 1'
#
loop_
_entity.id
_entity.type
_entity.pdbx_description
1 polymer ?
#
loop_
_entity_poly.entity_id
_entity_poly.type
_entity_poly.pdbx_seq_one_letter_code
_entity_poly.pdbx_strand_id
1 'polypeptide(L)'
;MKKGSIPLLLSVIFLTLIGGQGTPTMRNRRCSCITTTQGTIQSKFLKDLKQFAPSSYCEKTEIIATMKNGYQTCLNPDLAVVQELIKEWEKQVNQKKKQKKGKRYQKSKKALKVKKSQHLRQKKTT
;
A
#
# COMPACT_ATOMS: atom_id res chain seq x y z
N MET A 1 28.04 0.54 66.40
CA MET A 1 28.07 1.40 65.20
C MET A 1 28.22 0.54 63.95
N LYS A 2 27.46 0.86 62.89
CA LYS A 2 27.67 0.49 61.47
C LYS A 2 27.56 -1.00 61.08
N LYS A 3 26.36 -1.59 61.18
CA LYS A 3 25.97 -2.81 60.45
C LYS A 3 24.58 -2.61 59.87
N GLY A 4 24.50 -1.93 58.74
CA GLY A 4 23.22 -1.66 58.08
C GLY A 4 23.38 -0.98 56.72
N SER A 5 24.49 -0.30 56.48
CA SER A 5 24.72 0.46 55.26
C SER A 5 25.12 -0.39 54.04
N ILE A 6 25.77 -1.54 54.24
CA ILE A 6 26.24 -2.40 53.14
C ILE A 6 25.09 -3.09 52.36
N PRO A 7 24.10 -3.74 53.01
CA PRO A 7 23.00 -4.35 52.27
C PRO A 7 22.07 -3.31 51.64
N LEU A 8 21.95 -2.13 52.26
CA LEU A 8 21.18 -1.00 51.71
C LEU A 8 21.82 -0.45 50.43
N LEU A 9 23.16 -0.27 50.42
CA LEU A 9 23.87 0.20 49.24
C LEU A 9 23.79 -0.80 48.08
N LEU A 10 23.93 -2.10 48.34
CA LEU A 10 23.81 -3.14 47.32
C LEU A 10 22.40 -3.21 46.71
N SER A 11 21.36 -3.06 47.52
CA SER A 11 19.97 -3.02 47.06
C SER A 11 19.69 -1.83 46.14
N VAL A 12 20.17 -0.64 46.50
CA VAL A 12 19.99 0.58 45.69
C VAL A 12 20.70 0.46 44.34
N ILE A 13 21.91 -0.10 44.30
CA ILE A 13 22.65 -0.34 43.05
C ILE A 13 21.88 -1.30 42.13
N PHE A 14 21.30 -2.37 42.67
CA PHE A 14 20.53 -3.35 41.88
C PHE A 14 19.25 -2.74 41.28
N LEU A 15 18.55 -1.88 42.04
CA LEU A 15 17.38 -1.13 41.56
C LEU A 15 17.73 -0.15 40.43
N THR A 16 18.89 0.50 40.49
CA THR A 16 19.33 1.41 39.42
C THR A 16 19.75 0.71 38.12
N LEU A 17 20.23 -0.54 38.20
CA LEU A 17 20.61 -1.34 37.03
C LEU A 17 19.40 -1.95 36.29
N ILE A 18 18.33 -2.29 37.02
CA ILE A 18 17.09 -2.83 36.43
C ILE A 18 16.15 -1.71 35.96
N GLY A 19 16.22 -0.54 36.60
CA GLY A 19 15.54 0.70 36.20
C GLY A 19 16.22 1.43 35.04
N GLY A 20 16.85 0.69 34.12
CA GLY A 20 17.34 1.23 32.87
C GLY A 20 16.18 1.91 32.17
N GLN A 21 16.24 3.23 32.10
CA GLN A 21 15.26 4.08 31.44
C GLN A 21 14.97 3.44 30.09
N GLY A 22 13.80 2.83 29.97
CA GLY A 22 13.19 2.54 28.68
C GLY A 22 12.96 3.90 28.05
N THR A 23 14.02 4.50 27.51
CA THR A 23 13.88 5.59 26.57
C THR A 23 12.86 5.04 25.58
N PRO A 24 11.69 5.67 25.40
CA PRO A 24 10.93 5.37 24.23
C PRO A 24 11.92 5.68 23.13
N THR A 25 12.51 4.63 22.55
CA THR A 25 13.22 4.76 21.30
C THR A 25 12.17 5.47 20.48
N MET A 26 12.38 6.76 20.21
CA MET A 26 11.59 7.47 19.22
C MET A 26 11.80 6.58 18.02
N ARG A 27 10.84 5.69 17.77
CA ARG A 27 10.78 4.92 16.55
C ARG A 27 10.63 6.05 15.57
N ASN A 28 11.75 6.49 14.98
CA ASN A 28 11.73 7.40 13.85
C ASN A 28 10.71 6.76 12.93
N ARG A 29 9.52 7.36 12.87
CA ARG A 29 8.38 6.82 12.15
C ARG A 29 8.80 6.86 10.70
N ARG A 30 9.32 5.75 10.17
CA ARG A 30 10.01 5.75 8.87
C ARG A 30 8.95 5.70 7.78
N CYS A 31 8.37 6.86 7.49
CA CYS A 31 7.54 7.03 6.30
C CYS A 31 8.30 6.53 5.06
N SER A 32 7.60 5.89 4.13
CA SER A 32 8.23 5.38 2.89
C SER A 32 8.74 6.53 2.02
N CYS A 33 8.09 7.69 2.12
CA CYS A 33 8.38 8.91 1.41
C CYS A 33 9.22 9.84 2.30
N ILE A 34 10.47 10.08 1.88
CA ILE A 34 11.37 11.06 2.50
C ILE A 34 11.12 12.45 1.91
N THR A 35 10.92 12.50 0.58
CA THR A 35 10.66 13.73 -0.17
C THR A 35 9.45 13.56 -1.07
N THR A 36 8.65 14.61 -1.18
CA THR A 36 7.49 14.66 -2.10
C THR A 36 7.84 15.48 -3.31
N THR A 37 7.48 15.00 -4.50
CA THR A 37 7.61 15.75 -5.74
C THR A 37 6.39 16.65 -5.93
N GLN A 38 6.63 17.92 -6.27
CA GLN A 38 5.58 18.92 -6.55
C GLN A 38 5.18 18.99 -8.04
N GLY A 39 5.79 18.14 -8.89
CA GLY A 39 5.56 18.13 -10.33
C GLY A 39 4.19 17.62 -10.73
N THR A 40 3.67 18.16 -11.84
CA THR A 40 2.41 17.72 -12.45
C THR A 40 2.59 16.37 -13.14
N ILE A 41 1.95 15.33 -12.61
CA ILE A 41 1.95 13.99 -13.22
C ILE A 41 0.65 13.78 -13.98
N GLN A 42 0.73 13.32 -15.23
CA GLN A 42 -0.46 12.93 -15.97
C GLN A 42 -0.83 11.47 -15.70
N SER A 43 -2.11 11.22 -15.43
CA SER A 43 -2.68 9.88 -15.19
C SER A 43 -2.37 8.86 -16.29
N LYS A 44 -2.17 9.33 -17.53
CA LYS A 44 -1.83 8.49 -18.71
C LYS A 44 -0.51 7.74 -18.56
N PHE A 45 0.45 8.29 -17.83
CA PHE A 45 1.78 7.69 -17.62
C PHE A 45 1.86 6.86 -16.33
N LEU A 46 0.82 6.88 -15.50
CA LEU A 46 0.74 6.05 -14.32
C LEU A 46 0.51 4.58 -14.70
N LYS A 47 1.25 3.72 -14.01
CA LYS A 47 1.08 2.27 -13.99
C LYS A 47 0.30 1.85 -12.76
N ASP A 48 0.61 2.44 -11.62
CA ASP A 48 -0.04 2.19 -10.34
C ASP A 48 -0.02 3.44 -9.47
N LEU A 49 -1.02 3.57 -8.60
CA LEU A 49 -1.14 4.66 -7.64
C LEU A 49 -1.60 4.07 -6.32
N LYS A 50 -0.76 4.19 -5.29
CA LYS A 50 -1.03 3.66 -3.95
C LYS A 50 -1.15 4.81 -2.96
N GLN A 51 -2.27 4.81 -2.23
CA GLN A 51 -2.50 5.73 -1.14
C GLN A 51 -2.42 4.96 0.18
N PHE A 52 -1.59 5.45 1.09
CA PHE A 52 -1.41 4.91 2.43
C PHE A 52 -1.93 5.95 3.42
N ALA A 53 -2.92 5.53 4.22
CA ALA A 53 -3.43 6.36 5.31
C ALA A 53 -2.40 6.46 6.45
N PRO A 54 -2.51 7.48 7.32
CA PRO A 54 -1.74 7.55 8.55
C PRO A 54 -1.84 6.26 9.35
N SER A 55 -0.70 5.78 9.85
CA SER A 55 -0.57 4.54 10.62
C SER A 55 0.33 4.73 11.84
N SER A 56 0.40 3.71 12.70
CA SER A 56 1.32 3.70 13.85
C SER A 56 2.79 3.85 13.44
N TYR A 57 3.14 3.54 12.18
CA TYR A 57 4.49 3.63 11.65
C TYR A 57 4.80 4.93 10.91
N CYS A 58 3.78 5.62 10.37
CA CYS A 58 3.92 6.92 9.71
C CYS A 58 2.65 7.76 9.96
N GLU A 59 2.78 8.93 10.58
CA GLU A 59 1.65 9.82 10.92
C GLU A 59 1.06 10.55 9.73
N LYS A 60 1.74 10.52 8.58
CA LYS A 60 1.37 11.27 7.38
C LYS A 60 0.69 10.34 6.38
N THR A 61 -0.22 10.90 5.60
CA THR A 61 -0.75 10.22 4.41
C THR A 61 0.33 10.18 3.35
N GLU A 62 0.61 9.01 2.79
CA GLU A 62 1.61 8.86 1.73
C GLU A 62 0.93 8.45 0.42
N ILE A 63 1.33 9.07 -0.69
CA ILE A 63 0.84 8.71 -2.01
C ILE A 63 2.04 8.37 -2.87
N ILE A 64 2.11 7.12 -3.32
CA ILE A 64 3.20 6.60 -4.15
C ILE A 64 2.67 6.35 -5.56
N ALA A 65 3.19 7.10 -6.52
CA ALA A 65 2.91 6.95 -7.93
C ALA A 65 3.99 6.08 -8.58
N THR A 66 3.59 4.99 -9.22
CA THR A 66 4.47 4.19 -10.08
C THR A 66 4.17 4.52 -11.53
N MET A 67 5.14 5.04 -12.25
CA MET A 67 5.05 5.35 -13.66
C MET A 67 5.26 4.11 -14.53
N LYS A 68 4.82 4.16 -15.79
CA LYS A 68 4.97 3.04 -16.75
C LYS A 68 6.41 2.68 -17.08
N ASN A 69 7.32 3.64 -16.99
CA ASN A 69 8.77 3.42 -17.12
C ASN A 69 9.39 2.73 -15.88
N GLY A 70 8.61 2.45 -14.83
CA GLY A 70 9.08 1.84 -13.59
C GLY A 70 9.53 2.85 -12.53
N TYR A 71 9.61 4.15 -12.86
CA TYR A 71 9.96 5.18 -11.90
C TYR A 71 8.89 5.33 -10.82
N GLN A 72 9.31 5.42 -9.57
CA GLN A 72 8.43 5.64 -8.42
C GLN A 72 8.70 7.00 -7.82
N THR A 73 7.62 7.72 -7.50
CA THR A 73 7.69 9.04 -6.90
C THR A 73 6.60 9.20 -5.85
N CYS A 74 6.92 9.96 -4.81
CA CYS A 74 6.01 10.32 -3.75
C CYS A 74 5.32 11.65 -4.08
N LEU A 75 4.00 11.69 -3.90
CA LEU A 75 3.19 12.87 -4.15
C LEU A 75 2.71 13.48 -2.85
N ASN A 76 2.59 14.80 -2.84
CA ASN A 76 2.07 15.54 -1.69
C ASN A 76 0.53 15.46 -1.67
N PRO A 77 -0.10 14.86 -0.63
CA PRO A 77 -1.56 14.76 -0.54
C PRO A 77 -2.28 16.11 -0.37
N ASP A 78 -1.58 17.15 0.08
CA ASP A 78 -2.16 18.48 0.35
C ASP A 78 -2.34 19.32 -0.93
N LEU A 79 -1.75 18.88 -2.05
CA LEU A 79 -1.86 19.60 -3.32
C LEU A 79 -3.14 19.22 -4.07
N ALA A 80 -3.91 20.23 -4.47
CA ALA A 80 -5.15 20.03 -5.25
C ALA A 80 -4.93 19.23 -6.54
N VAL A 81 -3.81 19.47 -7.23
CA VAL A 81 -3.43 18.75 -8.46
C VAL A 81 -3.25 17.24 -8.22
N VAL A 82 -2.79 16.84 -7.03
CA VAL A 82 -2.64 15.42 -6.66
C VAL A 82 -4.01 14.79 -6.40
N GLN A 83 -4.94 15.52 -5.77
CA GLN A 83 -6.30 15.03 -5.58
C GLN A 83 -7.06 14.85 -6.90
N GLU A 84 -6.87 15.77 -7.85
CA GLU A 84 -7.44 15.64 -9.19
C GLU A 84 -6.87 14.43 -9.94
N LEU A 85 -5.56 14.20 -9.83
CA LEU A 85 -4.88 13.04 -10.41
C LEU A 85 -5.46 11.72 -9.90
N ILE A 86 -5.73 11.61 -8.60
CA ILE A 86 -6.33 10.41 -7.99
C ILE A 86 -7.72 10.17 -8.58
N LYS A 87 -8.58 11.19 -8.63
CA LYS A 87 -9.95 11.07 -9.19
C LYS A 87 -9.93 10.61 -10.64
N GLU A 88 -9.02 11.18 -11.45
CA GLU A 88 -8.89 10.80 -12.85
C GLU A 88 -8.34 9.37 -13.01
N TRP A 89 -7.37 8.98 -12.17
CA TRP A 89 -6.84 7.62 -12.14
C TRP A 89 -7.93 6.58 -11.79
N GLU A 90 -8.74 6.84 -10.78
CA GLU A 90 -9.83 5.95 -10.36
C GLU A 90 -10.86 5.74 -11.49
N LYS A 91 -11.25 6.82 -12.18
CA LYS A 91 -12.14 6.74 -13.34
C LYS A 91 -11.55 5.83 -14.42
N GLN A 92 -10.27 6.01 -14.76
CA GLN A 92 -9.61 5.18 -15.77
C GLN A 92 -9.51 3.71 -15.35
N VAL A 93 -9.19 3.43 -14.09
CA VAL A 93 -9.13 2.06 -13.57
C VAL A 93 -10.51 1.40 -13.60
N ASN A 94 -11.56 2.11 -13.21
CA ASN A 94 -12.93 1.58 -13.21
C ASN A 94 -13.41 1.28 -14.64
N GLN A 95 -13.16 2.17 -15.60
CA GLN A 95 -13.47 1.95 -17.01
C GLN A 95 -12.74 0.71 -17.56
N LYS A 96 -11.44 0.57 -17.27
CA LYS A 96 -10.65 -0.62 -17.67
C LYS A 96 -11.20 -1.91 -17.03
N LYS A 97 -11.64 -1.88 -15.77
CA LYS A 97 -12.29 -3.02 -15.09
C LYS A 97 -13.60 -3.41 -15.79
N LYS A 98 -14.47 -2.44 -16.12
CA LYS A 98 -15.72 -2.69 -16.86
C LYS A 98 -15.46 -3.34 -18.23
N GLN A 99 -14.50 -2.81 -18.98
CA GLN A 99 -14.11 -3.38 -20.28
C GLN A 99 -13.56 -4.81 -20.15
N LYS A 100 -12.70 -5.08 -19.16
CA LYS A 100 -12.20 -6.45 -18.90
C LYS A 100 -13.33 -7.42 -18.54
N LYS A 101 -14.31 -6.99 -17.72
CA LYS A 101 -15.48 -7.80 -17.38
C LYS A 101 -16.35 -8.11 -18.60
N GLY A 102 -16.62 -7.11 -19.45
CA GLY A 102 -17.33 -7.29 -20.72
C GLY A 102 -16.64 -8.30 -21.65
N LYS A 103 -15.31 -8.16 -21.83
CA LYS A 103 -14.50 -9.10 -22.62
C LYS A 103 -14.53 -10.52 -22.03
N ARG A 104 -14.44 -10.67 -20.71
CA ARG A 104 -14.49 -11.97 -20.02
C ARG A 104 -15.86 -12.65 -20.19
N TYR A 105 -16.95 -11.90 -20.06
CA TYR A 105 -18.32 -12.39 -20.29
C TYR A 105 -18.53 -12.84 -21.75
N GLN A 106 -18.05 -12.07 -22.72
CA GLN A 106 -18.12 -12.48 -24.13
C GLN A 106 -17.29 -13.73 -24.42
N LYS A 107 -16.11 -13.86 -23.82
CA LYS A 107 -15.24 -15.05 -23.99
C LYS A 107 -15.89 -16.31 -23.43
N SER A 108 -16.50 -16.25 -22.24
CA SER A 108 -17.20 -17.41 -21.65
C SER A 108 -18.42 -17.82 -22.48
N LYS A 109 -19.21 -16.85 -22.98
CA LYS A 109 -20.37 -17.14 -23.85
C LYS A 109 -19.96 -17.80 -25.17
N LYS A 110 -18.85 -17.36 -25.78
CA LYS A 110 -18.28 -18.00 -26.98
C LYS A 110 -17.82 -19.44 -26.69
N ALA A 111 -17.10 -19.66 -25.59
CA ALA A 111 -16.65 -21.00 -25.20
C ALA A 111 -17.83 -21.96 -24.95
N LEU A 112 -18.90 -21.47 -24.30
CA LEU A 112 -20.12 -22.25 -24.08
C LEU A 112 -20.81 -22.62 -25.41
N LYS A 113 -20.87 -21.69 -26.36
CA LYS A 113 -21.46 -21.92 -27.69
C LYS A 113 -20.67 -22.96 -28.49
N VAL A 114 -19.34 -22.92 -28.43
CA VAL A 114 -18.46 -23.92 -29.08
C VAL A 114 -18.69 -25.32 -28.49
N LYS A 115 -18.67 -25.44 -27.15
CA LYS A 115 -18.92 -26.73 -26.46
C LYS A 115 -20.29 -27.31 -26.83
N LYS A 116 -21.33 -26.47 -26.88
CA LYS A 116 -22.69 -26.91 -27.27
C LYS A 116 -22.73 -27.42 -28.72
N SER A 117 -22.04 -26.76 -29.64
CA SER A 117 -21.94 -27.20 -31.03
C SER A 117 -21.16 -28.50 -31.20
N GLN A 118 -20.09 -28.71 -30.42
CA GLN A 118 -19.29 -29.93 -30.46
C GLN A 118 -20.08 -31.14 -29.94
N HIS A 119 -20.78 -30.97 -28.81
CA HIS A 119 -21.66 -32.00 -28.28
C HIS A 119 -22.76 -32.41 -29.27
N LEU A 120 -23.34 -31.43 -29.98
CA LEU A 120 -24.36 -31.71 -31.01
C LEU A 120 -23.79 -32.48 -32.22
N ARG A 121 -22.54 -32.20 -32.62
CA ARG A 121 -21.87 -32.93 -33.72
C ARG A 121 -21.54 -34.36 -33.33
N GLN A 122 -21.00 -34.59 -32.14
CA GLN A 122 -20.66 -35.93 -31.66
C GLN A 122 -21.88 -36.84 -31.58
N LYS A 123 -23.04 -36.30 -31.19
CA LYS A 123 -24.31 -37.04 -31.12
C LYS A 123 -24.91 -37.41 -32.49
N LYS A 124 -24.37 -36.90 -33.60
CA LYS A 124 -24.84 -37.17 -34.97
C LYS A 124 -23.93 -38.15 -35.73
N THR A 125 -22.77 -38.48 -35.16
CA THR A 125 -21.76 -39.41 -35.71
C THR A 125 -21.76 -40.78 -35.01
N THR A 126 -22.79 -41.07 -34.21
CA THR A 126 -23.10 -42.36 -33.57
C THR A 126 -24.53 -42.69 -33.96
#